data_AF-A0A2V9KQR2-F1
#
_entry.id   AF-A0A2V9KQR2-F1
#
_cell.length_a   1.000
_cell.length_b   1.000
_cell.length_c   1.000
_cell.angle_alpha   90.00
_cell.angle_beta   90.00
_cell.angle_gamma   90.00
#
_symmetry.space_group_name_H-M   'P 1'
#
loop_
_entity.id
_entity.type
_entity.pdbx_description
1 polymer ?
#
loop_
_entity_poly.entity_id
_entity_poly.type
_entity_poly.pdbx_seq_one_letter_code
_entity_poly.pdbx_strand_id
1 'polypeptide(L)'
;MPAELAQRYKSPAQQARVVSETWGQENLYCAACASPKLAATPVGTQVVDYTCPQCDSAYQLKSQSRPFSRRITDAAYDAMVRAIRQGRTPNLFALHYDLHRWAVLNLILVPRFAFSLSCIEKRNPLRTAAERHGWVGCNILLGGIPPDARIPVVVNGVPNRVASVREQYARLRPLEKIRYDARGWTLDVLNVVRRLDKKEFKLGDVYACAGELARLHPQNKNVEPKIRQQLQRLRDLGFLEFTGRGVYRVL
;
A
#
# COMPACT_ATOMS: atom_id res chain seq x y z
N MET A 1 -4.52 21.47 -8.14
CA MET A 1 -5.70 20.60 -8.37
C MET A 1 -6.85 21.50 -8.83
N PRO A 2 -7.87 20.99 -9.54
CA PRO A 2 -8.96 21.81 -10.08
C PRO A 2 -9.95 22.22 -8.97
N ALA A 3 -9.55 23.23 -8.19
CA ALA A 3 -10.23 23.68 -6.97
C ALA A 3 -11.67 24.18 -7.22
N GLU A 4 -11.91 24.75 -8.39
CA GLU A 4 -13.19 25.25 -8.85
C GLU A 4 -14.28 24.17 -8.86
N LEU A 5 -13.92 22.89 -9.04
CA LEU A 5 -14.88 21.79 -8.99
C LEU A 5 -15.49 21.60 -7.60
N ALA A 6 -14.79 21.98 -6.53
CA ALA A 6 -15.30 21.88 -5.16
C ALA A 6 -16.55 22.75 -4.95
N GLN A 7 -16.67 23.88 -5.64
CA GLN A 7 -17.75 24.85 -5.45
C GLN A 7 -19.14 24.27 -5.77
N ARG A 8 -19.19 23.19 -6.56
CA ARG A 8 -20.43 22.51 -6.96
C ARG A 8 -20.98 21.56 -5.88
N TYR A 9 -20.26 21.35 -4.79
CA TYR A 9 -20.62 20.37 -3.76
C TYR A 9 -20.64 20.98 -2.36
N LYS A 10 -21.65 20.60 -1.55
CA LYS A 10 -21.74 21.03 -0.14
C LYS A 10 -20.92 20.15 0.81
N SER A 11 -20.78 18.86 0.50
CA SER A 11 -20.09 17.90 1.37
C SER A 11 -18.58 17.98 1.17
N PRO A 12 -17.77 18.23 2.23
CA PRO A 12 -16.31 18.25 2.12
C PRO A 12 -15.73 16.94 1.58
N ALA A 13 -16.37 15.79 1.88
CA ALA A 13 -15.95 14.50 1.36
C ALA A 13 -16.18 14.39 -0.17
N GLN A 14 -17.29 14.93 -0.67
CA GLN A 14 -17.55 14.97 -2.12
C GLN A 14 -16.66 15.98 -2.84
N GLN A 15 -16.41 17.14 -2.24
CA GLN A 15 -15.43 18.11 -2.74
C GLN A 15 -14.05 17.47 -2.91
N ALA A 16 -13.54 16.84 -1.84
CA ALA A 16 -12.25 16.15 -1.86
C ALA A 16 -12.21 15.07 -2.94
N ARG A 17 -13.26 14.25 -3.05
CA ARG A 17 -13.37 13.19 -4.05
C ARG A 17 -13.26 13.75 -5.47
N VAL A 18 -14.14 14.67 -5.86
CA VAL A 18 -14.20 15.17 -7.24
C VAL A 18 -12.91 15.90 -7.64
N VAL A 19 -12.36 16.73 -6.74
CA VAL A 19 -11.13 17.48 -7.03
C VAL A 19 -9.93 16.55 -7.14
N SER A 20 -9.81 15.55 -6.25
CA SER A 20 -8.67 14.62 -6.26
C SER A 20 -8.76 13.60 -7.39
N GLU A 21 -9.95 13.09 -7.71
CA GLU A 21 -10.14 12.16 -8.83
C GLU A 21 -9.86 12.84 -10.17
N THR A 22 -10.34 14.07 -10.37
CA THR A 22 -10.07 14.82 -11.61
C THR A 22 -8.59 15.14 -11.74
N TRP A 23 -7.94 15.61 -10.66
CA TRP A 23 -6.49 15.80 -10.66
C TRP A 23 -5.76 14.50 -10.98
N GLY A 24 -6.20 13.38 -10.41
CA GLY A 24 -5.58 12.08 -10.63
C GLY A 24 -5.67 11.61 -12.09
N GLN A 25 -6.82 11.82 -12.74
CA GLN A 25 -7.01 11.51 -14.16
C GLN A 25 -6.03 12.26 -15.07
N GLU A 26 -5.71 13.51 -14.73
CA GLU A 26 -4.81 14.36 -15.53
C GLU A 26 -3.32 14.11 -15.24
N ASN A 27 -2.97 13.64 -14.04
CA ASN A 27 -1.59 13.65 -13.55
C ASN A 27 -1.01 12.26 -13.24
N LEU A 28 -1.85 11.24 -12.99
CA LEU A 28 -1.37 9.91 -12.64
C LEU A 28 -0.97 9.10 -13.88
N TYR A 29 0.07 8.31 -13.70
CA TYR A 29 0.63 7.42 -14.71
C TYR A 29 0.72 5.98 -14.17
N CYS A 30 0.88 5.03 -15.09
CA CYS A 30 1.07 3.64 -14.69
C CYS A 30 2.50 3.42 -14.20
N ALA A 31 2.63 2.93 -12.97
CA ALA A 31 3.91 2.48 -12.42
C ALA A 31 4.30 1.07 -12.86
N ALA A 32 3.33 0.25 -13.28
CA ALA A 32 3.55 -1.14 -13.69
C ALA A 32 3.99 -1.30 -15.16
N CYS A 33 3.91 -0.25 -15.99
CA CYS A 33 4.30 -0.27 -17.40
C CYS A 33 4.67 1.14 -17.91
N ALA A 34 4.89 1.29 -19.21
CA ALA A 34 5.29 2.56 -19.83
C ALA A 34 4.14 3.58 -19.99
N SER A 35 2.88 3.20 -19.75
CA SER A 35 1.72 4.08 -19.99
C SER A 35 1.88 5.42 -19.26
N PRO A 36 1.83 6.56 -19.97
CA PRO A 36 2.01 7.87 -19.38
C PRO A 36 0.76 8.36 -18.64
N LYS A 37 -0.37 7.67 -18.80
CA LYS A 37 -1.66 8.04 -18.20
C LYS A 37 -2.43 6.82 -17.68
N LEU A 38 -3.36 7.08 -16.78
CA LEU A 38 -4.41 6.14 -16.37
C LEU A 38 -5.76 6.61 -16.91
N ALA A 39 -6.65 5.66 -17.18
CA ALA A 39 -8.03 5.92 -17.57
C ALA A 39 -8.94 5.83 -16.34
N ALA A 40 -9.76 6.85 -16.09
CA ALA A 40 -10.78 6.81 -15.05
C ALA A 40 -11.80 5.70 -15.36
N THR A 41 -12.23 4.98 -14.33
CA THR A 41 -13.30 3.99 -14.45
C THR A 41 -14.68 4.67 -14.45
N PRO A 42 -15.73 3.99 -14.92
CA PRO A 42 -17.10 4.49 -14.80
C PRO A 42 -17.46 4.81 -13.34
N VAL A 43 -18.21 5.89 -13.13
CA VAL A 43 -18.69 6.29 -11.80
C VAL A 43 -19.44 5.14 -11.13
N GLY A 44 -19.09 4.85 -9.88
CA GLY A 44 -19.70 3.76 -9.12
C GLY A 44 -19.00 2.40 -9.25
N THR A 45 -17.93 2.30 -10.06
CA THR A 45 -17.04 1.15 -10.05
C THR A 45 -16.48 0.96 -8.64
N GLN A 46 -16.77 -0.19 -8.03
CA GLN A 46 -16.32 -0.43 -6.66
C GLN A 46 -14.80 -0.62 -6.62
N VAL A 47 -14.14 0.07 -5.68
CA VAL A 47 -12.74 -0.15 -5.25
C VAL A 47 -11.65 0.28 -6.26
N VAL A 48 -11.96 0.40 -7.55
CA VAL A 48 -11.01 0.81 -8.59
C VAL A 48 -11.44 2.17 -9.14
N ASP A 49 -10.54 3.15 -9.07
CA ASP A 49 -10.80 4.50 -9.57
C ASP A 49 -10.20 4.68 -10.98
N TYR A 50 -9.08 4.01 -11.26
CA TYR A 50 -8.42 4.04 -12.57
C TYR A 50 -7.93 2.66 -13.04
N THR A 51 -7.83 2.52 -14.35
CA THR A 51 -7.16 1.39 -15.00
C THR A 51 -6.07 1.87 -15.95
N CYS A 52 -5.00 1.11 -16.07
CA CYS A 52 -4.00 1.37 -17.10
C CYS A 52 -4.49 0.84 -18.44
N PRO A 53 -4.56 1.67 -19.51
CA PRO A 53 -5.02 1.22 -20.83
C PRO A 53 -4.04 0.30 -21.56
N GLN A 54 -2.82 0.10 -21.03
CA GLN A 54 -1.78 -0.73 -21.67
C GLN A 54 -1.54 -2.08 -20.98
N CYS A 55 -1.80 -2.18 -19.68
CA CYS A 55 -1.49 -3.40 -18.92
C CYS A 55 -2.58 -3.80 -17.92
N ASP A 56 -3.74 -3.16 -18.01
CA ASP A 56 -4.95 -3.41 -17.20
C ASP A 56 -4.75 -3.32 -15.69
N SER A 57 -3.62 -2.78 -15.24
CA SER A 57 -3.35 -2.59 -13.82
C SER A 57 -4.40 -1.65 -13.22
N ALA A 58 -5.08 -2.13 -12.20
CA ALA A 58 -6.06 -1.38 -11.44
C ALA A 58 -5.38 -0.48 -10.40
N TYR A 59 -5.93 0.72 -10.22
CA TYR A 59 -5.48 1.73 -9.27
C TYR A 59 -6.66 2.30 -8.48
N GLN A 60 -6.42 2.55 -7.21
CA GLN A 60 -7.33 3.24 -6.30
C GLN A 60 -6.63 4.49 -5.76
N LEU A 61 -7.36 5.59 -5.63
CA LEU A 61 -6.91 6.83 -5.02
C LEU A 61 -7.63 7.05 -3.69
N LYS A 62 -6.84 7.30 -2.64
CA LYS A 62 -7.32 7.78 -1.35
C LYS A 62 -6.73 9.13 -1.10
N SER A 63 -7.57 10.12 -0.81
CA SER A 63 -7.14 11.50 -0.56
C SER A 63 -7.49 11.97 0.83
N GLN A 64 -6.62 12.76 1.45
CA GLN A 64 -6.91 13.47 2.70
C GLN A 64 -6.18 14.81 2.77
N SER A 65 -6.78 15.79 3.44
CA SER A 65 -6.18 17.11 3.67
C SER A 65 -5.21 17.17 4.86
N ARG A 66 -5.15 16.10 5.65
CA ARG A 66 -4.22 15.98 6.77
C ARG A 66 -3.00 15.17 6.35
N PRO A 67 -1.80 15.47 6.87
CA PRO A 67 -0.62 14.66 6.61
C PRO A 67 -0.87 13.17 6.90
N PHE A 68 -0.25 12.30 6.11
CA PHE A 68 -0.30 10.87 6.40
C PHE A 68 0.28 10.63 7.78
N SER A 69 -0.54 10.05 8.65
CA SER A 69 -0.08 9.56 9.94
C SER A 69 0.42 8.12 9.77
N ARG A 70 0.27 7.28 10.81
CA ARG A 70 0.54 5.84 10.71
C ARG A 70 -0.51 5.07 9.89
N ARG A 71 -1.62 5.72 9.51
CA ARG A 71 -2.81 5.06 8.93
C ARG A 71 -3.43 5.86 7.78
N ILE A 72 -3.98 5.15 6.80
CA ILE A 72 -4.84 5.68 5.73
C ILE A 72 -6.24 5.09 5.92
N THR A 73 -7.28 5.92 5.96
CA THR A 73 -8.66 5.44 6.03
C THR A 73 -9.08 4.81 4.70
N ASP A 74 -9.67 3.63 4.77
CA ASP A 74 -10.20 2.91 3.61
C ASP A 74 -11.70 2.58 3.81
N ALA A 75 -12.30 1.98 2.79
CA ALA A 75 -13.70 1.61 2.71
C ALA A 75 -13.99 0.35 3.55
N ALA A 76 -14.91 -0.50 3.08
CA ALA A 76 -15.43 -1.63 3.84
C ALA A 76 -14.33 -2.65 4.16
N TYR A 77 -14.20 -3.02 5.44
CA TYR A 77 -13.19 -3.97 5.92
C TYR A 77 -13.27 -5.31 5.18
N ASP A 78 -14.46 -5.90 5.09
CA ASP A 78 -14.61 -7.23 4.49
C ASP A 78 -14.31 -7.23 2.99
N ALA A 79 -14.56 -6.12 2.29
CA ALA A 79 -14.22 -5.99 0.88
C ALA A 79 -12.69 -5.99 0.69
N MET A 80 -11.96 -5.24 1.50
CA MET A 80 -10.49 -5.20 1.45
C MET A 80 -9.87 -6.56 1.82
N VAL A 81 -10.39 -7.21 2.87
CA VAL A 81 -9.96 -8.57 3.26
C VAL A 81 -10.19 -9.58 2.14
N ARG A 82 -11.36 -9.55 1.48
CA ARG A 82 -11.64 -10.41 0.31
C ARG A 82 -10.69 -10.12 -0.85
N ALA A 83 -10.44 -8.84 -1.15
CA ALA A 83 -9.52 -8.45 -2.21
C ALA A 83 -8.10 -9.00 -1.97
N ILE A 84 -7.58 -8.87 -0.75
CA ILE A 84 -6.27 -9.43 -0.36
C ILE A 84 -6.27 -10.95 -0.51
N ARG A 85 -7.27 -11.64 0.05
CA ARG A 85 -7.39 -13.11 0.02
C ARG A 85 -7.65 -13.69 -1.37
N GLN A 86 -7.95 -12.86 -2.36
CA GLN A 86 -8.18 -13.27 -3.75
C GLN A 86 -7.11 -12.70 -4.70
N GLY A 87 -6.13 -11.96 -4.19
CA GLY A 87 -5.10 -11.31 -5.01
C GLY A 87 -5.62 -10.20 -5.94
N ARG A 88 -6.78 -9.60 -5.60
CA ARG A 88 -7.52 -8.60 -6.40
C ARG A 88 -7.40 -7.18 -5.85
N THR A 89 -6.47 -6.93 -4.93
CA THR A 89 -6.16 -5.57 -4.48
C THR A 89 -5.72 -4.71 -5.66
N PRO A 90 -6.21 -3.46 -5.79
CA PRO A 90 -5.63 -2.50 -6.72
C PRO A 90 -4.30 -1.98 -6.17
N ASN A 91 -3.52 -1.32 -7.03
CA ASN A 91 -2.45 -0.46 -6.54
C ASN A 91 -3.07 0.75 -5.85
N LEU A 92 -2.49 1.23 -4.76
CA LEU A 92 -3.04 2.36 -4.01
C LEU A 92 -2.19 3.60 -4.23
N PHE A 93 -2.80 4.68 -4.68
CA PHE A 93 -2.30 6.03 -4.52
C PHE A 93 -2.91 6.64 -3.26
N ALA A 94 -2.06 7.01 -2.31
CA ALA A 94 -2.44 7.80 -1.15
C ALA A 94 -1.99 9.24 -1.38
N LEU A 95 -2.94 10.16 -1.53
CA LEU A 95 -2.74 11.59 -1.80
C LEU A 95 -3.02 12.47 -0.56
N HIS A 96 -2.03 13.26 -0.19
CA HIS A 96 -2.12 14.29 0.84
C HIS A 96 -2.07 15.65 0.14
N TYR A 97 -3.09 16.48 0.37
CA TYR A 97 -3.21 17.78 -0.25
C TYR A 97 -3.38 18.91 0.78
N ASP A 98 -2.97 20.10 0.40
CA ASP A 98 -3.27 21.34 1.12
C ASP A 98 -4.71 21.75 0.84
N LEU A 99 -5.54 21.88 1.88
CA LEU A 99 -6.96 22.19 1.75
C LEU A 99 -7.25 23.61 1.25
N HIS A 100 -6.36 24.57 1.53
CA HIS A 100 -6.55 25.97 1.17
C HIS A 100 -6.07 26.24 -0.25
N ARG A 101 -4.91 25.68 -0.61
CA ARG A 101 -4.28 25.87 -1.91
C ARG A 101 -4.74 24.85 -2.95
N TRP A 102 -5.42 23.77 -2.53
CA TRP A 102 -5.73 22.62 -3.39
C TRP A 102 -4.50 22.14 -4.16
N ALA A 103 -3.40 21.99 -3.43
CA ALA A 103 -2.10 21.59 -3.96
C ALA A 103 -1.72 20.21 -3.42
N VAL A 104 -1.22 19.33 -4.27
CA VAL A 104 -0.71 18.03 -3.83
C VAL A 104 0.60 18.25 -3.08
N LEU A 105 0.63 17.79 -1.83
CA LEU A 105 1.82 17.89 -0.97
C LEU A 105 2.60 16.57 -0.99
N ASN A 106 1.93 15.44 -0.75
CA ASN A 106 2.58 14.13 -0.80
C ASN A 106 1.71 13.14 -1.55
N LEU A 107 2.34 12.26 -2.33
CA LEU A 107 1.67 11.16 -3.01
C LEU A 107 2.51 9.91 -2.83
N ILE A 108 1.93 8.86 -2.25
CA ILE A 108 2.58 7.57 -2.05
C ILE A 108 1.86 6.54 -2.92
N LEU A 109 2.62 5.74 -3.65
CA LEU A 109 2.15 4.54 -4.34
C LEU A 109 2.49 3.30 -3.52
N VAL A 110 1.48 2.47 -3.26
CA VAL A 110 1.65 1.13 -2.69
C VAL A 110 1.28 0.09 -3.76
N PRO A 111 2.22 -0.78 -4.17
CA PRO A 111 1.92 -1.84 -5.13
C PRO A 111 0.82 -2.77 -4.63
N ARG A 112 -0.06 -3.22 -5.53
CA ARG A 112 -1.15 -4.15 -5.21
C ARG A 112 -0.71 -5.43 -4.49
N PHE A 113 0.52 -5.86 -4.72
CA PHE A 113 1.09 -7.08 -4.16
C PHE A 113 1.86 -6.83 -2.86
N ALA A 114 1.82 -5.62 -2.30
CA ALA A 114 2.43 -5.27 -1.01
C ALA A 114 1.41 -5.20 0.15
N PHE A 115 0.19 -5.69 -0.06
CA PHE A 115 -0.85 -5.77 0.97
C PHE A 115 -0.89 -7.16 1.62
N SER A 116 -0.79 -7.17 2.95
CA SER A 116 -1.02 -8.33 3.83
C SER A 116 -2.23 -8.04 4.74
N LEU A 117 -2.84 -9.08 5.33
CA LEU A 117 -3.93 -8.87 6.28
C LEU A 117 -3.48 -8.12 7.54
N SER A 118 -2.20 -8.25 7.92
CA SER A 118 -1.58 -7.54 9.04
C SER A 118 -1.54 -6.02 8.84
N CYS A 119 -1.60 -5.53 7.60
CA CYS A 119 -1.65 -4.10 7.34
C CYS A 119 -3.08 -3.53 7.32
N ILE A 120 -4.12 -4.33 7.64
CA ILE A 120 -5.52 -3.89 7.64
C ILE A 120 -6.10 -3.92 9.07
N GLU A 121 -6.45 -2.75 9.58
CA GLU A 121 -7.08 -2.57 10.88
C GLU A 121 -8.60 -2.42 10.72
N LYS A 122 -9.38 -3.30 11.35
CA LYS A 122 -10.84 -3.20 11.40
C LYS A 122 -11.25 -2.00 12.28
N ARG A 123 -12.13 -1.13 11.78
CA ARG A 123 -12.68 -0.02 12.56
C ARG A 123 -13.90 -0.46 13.36
N ASN A 124 -14.25 0.32 14.38
CA ASN A 124 -15.54 0.15 15.05
C ASN A 124 -16.68 0.45 14.05
N PRO A 125 -17.82 -0.26 14.17
CA PRO A 125 -19.02 0.03 13.38
C PRO A 125 -19.47 1.49 13.55
N LEU A 126 -20.08 2.06 12.51
CA LEU A 126 -20.72 3.36 12.63
C LEU A 126 -21.89 3.31 13.63
N ARG A 127 -21.98 4.38 14.43
CA ARG A 127 -22.99 4.54 15.50
C ARG A 127 -24.42 4.47 14.94
N THR A 128 -25.40 4.22 15.81
CA THR A 128 -26.85 4.16 15.51
C THR A 128 -27.38 5.38 14.80
N ALA A 129 -26.87 6.58 15.14
CA ALA A 129 -27.29 7.83 14.52
C ALA A 129 -26.68 8.09 13.12
N ALA A 130 -25.80 7.22 12.61
CA ALA A 130 -25.21 7.39 11.29
C ALA A 130 -26.13 6.85 10.20
N GLU A 131 -26.15 7.52 9.04
CA GLU A 131 -26.92 7.10 7.85
C GLU A 131 -26.63 5.64 7.44
N ARG A 132 -25.37 5.22 7.54
CA ARG A 132 -24.93 3.83 7.29
C ARG A 132 -24.66 3.09 8.59
N HIS A 133 -25.66 3.07 9.48
CA HIS A 133 -25.54 2.41 10.77
C HIS A 133 -24.98 0.98 10.64
N GLY A 134 -24.06 0.62 11.53
CA GLY A 134 -23.45 -0.72 11.55
C GLY A 134 -22.38 -0.95 10.48
N TRP A 135 -22.20 -0.02 9.53
CA TRP A 135 -21.15 -0.13 8.51
C TRP A 135 -19.76 -0.18 9.16
N VAL A 136 -18.95 -1.13 8.72
CA VAL A 136 -17.60 -1.35 9.24
C VAL A 136 -16.55 -1.01 8.19
N GLY A 137 -15.83 0.08 8.45
CA GLY A 137 -14.68 0.47 7.64
C GLY A 137 -13.39 -0.21 8.08
N CYS A 138 -12.30 0.10 7.39
CA CYS A 138 -10.96 -0.26 7.80
C CYS A 138 -9.95 0.89 7.67
N ASN A 139 -8.78 0.70 8.27
CA ASN A 139 -7.61 1.53 8.02
C ASN A 139 -6.51 0.65 7.43
N ILE A 140 -5.74 1.22 6.50
CA ILE A 140 -4.48 0.66 6.02
C ILE A 140 -3.36 1.19 6.92
N LEU A 141 -2.65 0.30 7.59
CA LEU A 141 -1.54 0.60 8.49
C LEU A 141 -0.24 0.73 7.71
N LEU A 142 0.27 1.95 7.57
CA LEU A 142 1.52 2.22 6.84
C LEU A 142 2.75 1.56 7.48
N GLY A 143 2.72 1.29 8.80
CA GLY A 143 3.77 0.55 9.49
C GLY A 143 3.75 -0.96 9.23
N GLY A 144 2.64 -1.49 8.68
CA GLY A 144 2.50 -2.88 8.27
C GLY A 144 2.89 -3.14 6.81
N ILE A 145 3.31 -2.11 6.08
CA ILE A 145 3.75 -2.20 4.69
C ILE A 145 5.28 -2.00 4.66
N PRO A 146 6.05 -2.83 3.93
CA PRO A 146 7.49 -2.64 3.79
C PRO A 146 7.84 -1.19 3.38
N PRO A 147 8.85 -0.56 4.02
CA PRO A 147 9.22 0.82 3.73
C PRO A 147 9.44 1.14 2.25
N ASP A 148 10.09 0.26 1.52
CA ASP A 148 10.37 0.36 0.09
C ASP A 148 9.12 0.14 -0.79
N ALA A 149 8.08 -0.50 -0.27
CA ALA A 149 6.78 -0.62 -0.92
C ALA A 149 5.85 0.59 -0.74
N ARG A 150 6.31 1.64 -0.05
CA ARG A 150 5.64 2.94 0.04
C ARG A 150 6.35 3.93 -0.86
N ILE A 151 6.19 3.74 -2.17
CA ILE A 151 6.97 4.43 -3.20
C ILE A 151 6.54 5.92 -3.25
N PRO A 152 7.44 6.87 -2.94
CA PRO A 152 7.10 8.28 -3.01
C PRO A 152 7.00 8.72 -4.47
N VAL A 153 5.86 9.32 -4.84
CA VAL A 153 5.59 9.88 -6.17
C VAL A 153 5.66 11.40 -6.14
N VAL A 154 5.20 12.03 -5.06
CA VAL A 154 5.37 13.46 -4.77
C VAL A 154 5.79 13.59 -3.32
N VAL A 155 6.79 14.43 -3.05
CA VAL A 155 7.28 14.74 -1.71
C VAL A 155 7.33 16.24 -1.51
N ASN A 156 6.58 16.76 -0.53
CA ASN A 156 6.48 18.19 -0.22
C ASN A 156 6.23 19.08 -1.45
N GLY A 157 5.33 18.65 -2.33
CA GLY A 157 4.95 19.34 -3.57
C GLY A 157 5.89 19.12 -4.74
N VAL A 158 6.99 18.40 -4.55
CA VAL A 158 7.98 18.10 -5.61
C VAL A 158 7.74 16.70 -6.17
N PRO A 159 7.42 16.54 -7.47
CA PRO A 159 7.26 15.24 -8.08
C PRO A 159 8.60 14.51 -8.25
N ASN A 160 8.62 13.22 -7.92
CA ASN A 160 9.74 12.34 -8.26
C ASN A 160 9.74 12.02 -9.75
N ARG A 161 10.93 11.68 -10.28
CA ARG A 161 11.09 11.24 -11.67
C ARG A 161 10.27 9.96 -11.90
N VAL A 162 9.42 9.97 -12.94
CA VAL A 162 8.62 8.81 -13.37
C VAL A 162 9.44 7.53 -13.50
N ALA A 163 10.65 7.64 -14.07
CA ALA A 163 11.58 6.51 -14.22
C ALA A 163 11.98 5.92 -12.86
N SER A 164 12.26 6.76 -11.86
CA SER A 164 12.64 6.30 -10.51
C SER A 164 11.47 5.61 -9.80
N VAL A 165 10.25 6.12 -9.93
CA VAL A 165 9.05 5.48 -9.38
C VAL A 165 8.81 4.10 -10.00
N ARG A 166 8.95 4.00 -11.33
CA ARG A 166 8.83 2.72 -12.06
C ARG A 166 9.94 1.74 -11.68
N GLU A 167 11.16 2.20 -11.49
CA GLU A 167 12.27 1.37 -11.04
C GLU A 167 12.02 0.80 -9.64
N GLN A 168 11.60 1.64 -8.69
CA GLN A 168 11.22 1.20 -7.34
C GLN A 168 10.08 0.18 -7.37
N TYR A 169 9.07 0.41 -8.21
CA TYR A 169 7.98 -0.55 -8.41
C TYR A 169 8.50 -1.87 -8.99
N ALA A 170 9.37 -1.80 -10.00
CA ALA A 170 9.96 -2.97 -10.67
C ALA A 170 10.76 -3.85 -9.70
N ARG A 171 11.54 -3.25 -8.79
CA ARG A 171 12.31 -3.97 -7.76
C ARG A 171 11.43 -4.84 -6.86
N LEU A 172 10.16 -4.47 -6.66
CA LEU A 172 9.23 -5.22 -5.83
C LEU A 172 8.39 -6.25 -6.61
N ARG A 173 8.40 -6.22 -7.95
CA ARG A 173 7.61 -7.15 -8.78
C ARG A 173 7.86 -8.64 -8.53
N PRO A 174 9.05 -9.11 -8.09
CA PRO A 174 9.21 -10.51 -7.71
C PRO A 174 8.18 -11.00 -6.68
N LEU A 175 7.64 -10.12 -5.82
CA LEU A 175 6.56 -10.45 -4.87
C LEU A 175 5.25 -10.88 -5.57
N GLU A 176 5.03 -10.53 -6.83
CA GLU A 176 3.88 -10.97 -7.63
C GLU A 176 3.86 -12.50 -7.81
N LYS A 177 5.04 -13.14 -7.81
CA LYS A 177 5.20 -14.60 -7.94
C LYS A 177 4.70 -15.35 -6.71
N ILE A 178 4.59 -14.67 -5.57
CA ILE A 178 4.06 -15.27 -4.34
C ILE A 178 2.54 -15.33 -4.45
N ARG A 179 1.98 -16.54 -4.30
CA ARG A 179 0.54 -16.73 -4.17
C ARG A 179 -0.01 -15.87 -3.03
N TYR A 180 -1.18 -15.28 -3.24
CA TYR A 180 -1.80 -14.33 -2.31
C TYR A 180 -2.01 -14.94 -0.90
N ASP A 181 -2.32 -16.24 -0.81
CA ASP A 181 -2.53 -16.99 0.43
C ASP A 181 -1.24 -17.20 1.24
N ALA A 182 -0.09 -17.22 0.56
CA ALA A 182 1.23 -17.39 1.18
C ALA A 182 1.95 -16.06 1.44
N ARG A 183 1.37 -14.93 1.04
CA ARG A 183 2.06 -13.63 0.97
C ARG A 183 2.20 -12.93 2.32
N GLY A 184 1.27 -13.15 3.25
CA GLY A 184 1.25 -12.47 4.56
C GLY A 184 2.58 -12.57 5.29
N TRP A 185 3.01 -13.80 5.62
CA TRP A 185 4.29 -14.05 6.27
C TRP A 185 5.49 -13.47 5.53
N THR A 186 5.52 -13.56 4.19
CA THR A 186 6.66 -13.06 3.42
C THR A 186 6.74 -11.53 3.49
N LEU A 187 5.62 -10.82 3.39
CA LEU A 187 5.57 -9.36 3.52
C LEU A 187 5.86 -8.90 4.93
N ASP A 188 5.37 -9.60 5.95
CA ASP A 188 5.60 -9.27 7.36
C ASP A 188 7.06 -9.44 7.74
N VAL A 189 7.73 -10.50 7.26
CA VAL A 189 9.17 -10.68 7.44
C VAL A 189 9.96 -9.68 6.61
N LEU A 190 9.56 -9.38 5.37
CA LEU A 190 10.21 -8.34 4.55
C LEU A 190 10.13 -6.98 5.24
N ASN A 191 8.98 -6.63 5.82
CA ASN A 191 8.79 -5.40 6.56
C ASN A 191 9.73 -5.32 7.77
N VAL A 192 9.85 -6.41 8.56
CA VAL A 192 10.84 -6.49 9.64
C VAL A 192 12.26 -6.24 9.12
N VAL A 193 12.69 -6.97 8.09
CA VAL A 193 14.04 -6.85 7.53
C VAL A 193 14.34 -5.43 7.04
N ARG A 194 13.41 -4.81 6.32
CA ARG A 194 13.57 -3.43 5.82
C ARG A 194 13.58 -2.41 6.95
N ARG A 195 12.83 -2.62 8.03
CA ARG A 195 12.84 -1.73 9.21
C ARG A 195 14.09 -1.86 10.08
N LEU A 196 14.87 -2.94 9.94
CA LEU A 196 16.19 -3.02 10.58
C LEU A 196 17.12 -1.92 10.08
N ASP A 197 16.89 -1.41 8.87
CA ASP A 197 17.70 -0.37 8.21
C ASP A 197 19.20 -0.73 8.16
N LYS A 198 19.46 -2.02 7.92
CA LYS A 198 20.81 -2.58 7.83
C LYS A 198 21.04 -3.16 6.44
N LYS A 199 22.19 -2.82 5.84
CA LYS A 199 22.67 -3.48 4.61
C LYS A 199 22.96 -4.96 4.84
N GLU A 200 23.46 -5.32 6.02
CA GLU A 200 23.71 -6.70 6.44
C GLU A 200 23.15 -6.96 7.84
N PHE A 201 22.48 -8.10 8.03
CA PHE A 201 21.87 -8.48 9.30
C PHE A 201 22.08 -9.95 9.61
N LYS A 202 22.01 -10.30 10.89
CA LYS A 202 22.06 -11.69 11.38
C LYS A 202 20.65 -12.22 11.55
N LEU A 203 20.50 -13.53 11.47
CA LEU A 203 19.24 -14.23 11.74
C LEU A 203 18.68 -13.88 13.13
N GLY A 204 19.56 -13.68 14.12
CA GLY A 204 19.20 -13.22 15.47
C GLY A 204 18.54 -11.85 15.49
N ASP A 205 18.88 -10.92 14.58
CA ASP A 205 18.22 -9.61 14.49
C ASP A 205 16.73 -9.78 14.13
N VAL A 206 16.40 -10.73 13.27
CA VAL A 206 15.00 -11.01 12.88
C VAL A 206 14.27 -11.80 13.97
N TYR A 207 14.96 -12.71 14.67
CA TYR A 207 14.39 -13.42 15.82
C TYR A 207 14.04 -12.51 16.99
N ALA A 208 14.76 -11.41 17.19
CA ALA A 208 14.36 -10.38 18.15
C ALA A 208 12.95 -9.82 17.88
N CYS A 209 12.48 -9.89 16.63
CA CYS A 209 11.13 -9.50 16.22
C CYS A 209 10.12 -10.67 16.20
N ALA A 210 10.48 -11.87 16.66
CA ALA A 210 9.60 -13.05 16.63
C ALA A 210 8.29 -12.82 17.40
N GLY A 211 8.33 -12.11 18.53
CA GLY A 211 7.13 -11.77 19.30
C GLY A 211 6.15 -10.87 18.54
N GLU A 212 6.65 -9.96 17.70
CA GLU A 212 5.80 -9.15 16.81
C GLU A 212 5.14 -10.03 15.74
N LEU A 213 5.94 -10.85 15.06
CA LEU A 213 5.45 -11.75 14.01
C LEU A 213 4.46 -12.80 14.54
N ALA A 214 4.65 -13.28 15.78
CA ALA A 214 3.72 -14.18 16.45
C ALA A 214 2.33 -13.53 16.64
N ARG A 215 2.28 -12.26 17.03
CA ARG A 215 1.01 -11.51 17.19
C ARG A 215 0.29 -11.30 15.86
N LEU A 216 1.03 -11.11 14.76
CA LEU A 216 0.46 -10.99 13.41
C LEU A 216 -0.07 -12.33 12.89
N HIS A 217 0.45 -13.44 13.39
CA HIS A 217 0.12 -14.80 12.95
C HIS A 217 -0.18 -15.74 14.13
N PRO A 218 -1.24 -15.49 14.90
CA PRO A 218 -1.50 -16.17 16.19
C PRO A 218 -1.71 -17.68 16.06
N GLN A 219 -2.01 -18.19 14.86
CA GLN A 219 -2.21 -19.62 14.61
C GLN A 219 -0.90 -20.40 14.43
N ASN A 220 0.24 -19.73 14.30
CA ASN A 220 1.53 -20.40 14.06
C ASN A 220 2.32 -20.57 15.38
N LYS A 221 2.55 -21.82 15.78
CA LYS A 221 3.33 -22.17 16.98
C LYS A 221 4.85 -22.26 16.73
N ASN A 222 5.29 -22.22 15.47
CA ASN A 222 6.67 -22.42 15.05
C ASN A 222 7.20 -21.16 14.32
N VAL A 223 7.31 -20.05 15.05
CA VAL A 223 7.63 -18.73 14.47
C VAL A 223 9.05 -18.65 13.92
N GLU A 224 10.08 -19.03 14.68
CA GLU A 224 11.48 -18.97 14.20
C GLU A 224 11.75 -19.87 12.98
N PRO A 225 11.28 -21.14 12.92
CA PRO A 225 11.34 -21.92 11.69
C PRO A 225 10.65 -21.23 10.51
N LYS A 226 9.49 -20.58 10.76
CA LYS A 226 8.78 -19.84 9.72
C LYS A 226 9.56 -18.63 9.23
N ILE A 227 10.22 -17.89 10.13
CA ILE A 227 11.13 -16.78 9.79
C ILE A 227 12.23 -17.28 8.86
N ARG A 228 12.93 -18.37 9.21
CA ARG A 228 13.97 -18.95 8.35
C ARG A 228 13.45 -19.30 6.96
N GLN A 229 12.28 -19.94 6.89
CA GLN A 229 11.63 -20.25 5.62
C GLN A 229 11.33 -18.98 4.80
N GLN A 230 10.87 -17.90 5.43
CA GLN A 230 10.58 -16.65 4.70
C GLN A 230 11.85 -15.95 4.23
N LEU A 231 12.94 -15.96 5.00
CA LEU A 231 14.22 -15.41 4.58
C LEU A 231 14.80 -16.16 3.37
N GLN A 232 14.69 -17.49 3.34
CA GLN A 232 15.05 -18.29 2.17
C GLN A 232 14.23 -17.91 0.95
N ARG A 233 12.90 -17.77 1.10
CA ARG A 233 12.03 -17.31 0.02
C ARG A 233 12.40 -15.91 -0.47
N LEU A 234 12.67 -14.97 0.43
CA LEU A 234 13.06 -13.60 0.07
C LEU A 234 14.41 -13.58 -0.68
N ARG A 235 15.34 -14.46 -0.30
CA ARG A 235 16.58 -14.70 -1.06
C ARG A 235 16.28 -15.21 -2.46
N ASP A 236 15.45 -16.24 -2.60
CA ASP A 236 15.12 -16.84 -3.90
C ASP A 236 14.37 -15.87 -4.83
N LEU A 237 13.70 -14.87 -4.25
CA LEU A 237 13.04 -13.77 -4.97
C LEU A 237 13.99 -12.61 -5.31
N GLY A 238 15.25 -12.65 -4.85
CA GLY A 238 16.26 -11.63 -5.13
C GLY A 238 16.23 -10.41 -4.22
N PHE A 239 15.55 -10.47 -3.06
CA PHE A 239 15.56 -9.37 -2.08
C PHE A 239 16.72 -9.47 -1.09
N LEU A 240 17.29 -10.67 -0.95
CA LEU A 240 18.34 -10.99 0.00
C LEU A 240 19.41 -11.86 -0.64
N GLU A 241 20.62 -11.76 -0.11
CA GLU A 241 21.74 -12.68 -0.35
C GLU A 241 22.09 -13.36 0.97
N PHE A 242 22.28 -14.67 0.98
CA PHE A 242 22.74 -15.40 2.17
C PHE A 242 24.26 -15.54 2.12
N THR A 243 24.97 -14.85 3.01
CA THR A 243 26.45 -14.79 3.01
C THR A 243 27.10 -15.85 3.91
N GLY A 244 26.28 -16.68 4.58
CA GLY A 244 26.73 -17.79 5.42
C GLY A 244 26.58 -17.54 6.92
N ARG A 245 26.63 -18.61 7.73
CA ARG A 245 26.57 -18.56 9.22
C ARG A 245 25.38 -17.75 9.79
N GLY A 246 24.23 -17.78 9.11
CA GLY A 246 23.05 -17.04 9.54
C GLY A 246 23.10 -15.53 9.22
N VAL A 247 24.00 -15.09 8.34
CA VAL A 247 24.11 -13.68 7.90
C VAL A 247 23.46 -13.51 6.54
N TYR A 248 22.76 -12.39 6.37
CA TYR A 248 22.06 -12.01 5.16
C TYR A 248 22.44 -10.57 4.78
N ARG A 249 22.49 -10.30 3.47
CA ARG A 249 22.64 -8.97 2.89
C ARG A 249 21.36 -8.58 2.16
N VAL A 250 20.94 -7.33 2.33
CA VAL A 250 19.84 -6.70 1.60
C VAL A 250 20.28 -6.32 0.19
N LEU A 251 19.50 -6.74 -0.81
CA LEU A 251 19.61 -6.36 -2.21
C LEU A 251 18.59 -5.25 -2.57
#